data_AF-A0A934GUY2-F1
#
_entry.id   AF-A0A934GUY2-F1
#
_cell.length_a   1.000
_cell.length_b   1.000
_cell.length_c   1.000
_cell.angle_alpha   90.00
_cell.angle_beta   90.00
_cell.angle_gamma   90.00
#
_symmetry.space_group_name_H-M   'P 1'
#
loop_
_entity.id
_entity.type
_entity.pdbx_description
1 polymer ?
#
loop_
_entity_poly.entity_id
_entity_poly.type
_entity_poly.pdbx_seq_one_letter_code
_entity_poly.pdbx_strand_id
1 'polypeptide(L)'
;MVPKSKVTSFDPKPDDGVMVYQGDPNDLQPCGAFKEMRTFQAPEPVTPTATNTPNPQAPTPTAPPPTSTPLPAPSVDRVGFPANYETEFKLLFVFDRPDRKLVRAICGNDLAAQHQEGEPFAYGSVLLMISYSAKLDVTGQPVLDENGHYIAQKLVALHVQRKEEGFGEAYGENRAGEWEFVAFNEDGSYQNAPATTNFCAACHSHDGGESVDHAFRMHLWYDGDAALVSPPVGENEISIYLYAFHEDVLEVKVGTTVTWVNNDEASHKVVAAVIDDQGKVVAANEPLFESPALASVNAQPGASFSFTFDKPGEYLYLCTTHANEIGKIIVTE
;
A
#
# COMPACT_ATOMS: atom_id res chain seq x y z
N MET A 1 15.70 -24.51 14.47
CA MET A 1 16.51 -24.53 13.22
C MET A 1 15.51 -24.57 12.07
N VAL A 2 15.17 -23.40 11.54
CA VAL A 2 14.27 -23.27 10.39
C VAL A 2 15.02 -23.80 9.17
N PRO A 3 14.44 -24.69 8.35
CA PRO A 3 15.11 -25.18 7.15
C PRO A 3 15.28 -24.02 6.17
N LYS A 4 16.53 -23.68 5.86
CA LYS A 4 16.84 -22.77 4.75
C LYS A 4 16.29 -23.40 3.47
N SER A 5 15.17 -22.87 2.97
CA SER A 5 14.72 -23.10 1.60
C SER A 5 15.90 -22.82 0.66
N LYS A 6 16.22 -23.80 -0.19
CA LYS A 6 17.27 -23.65 -1.19
C LYS A 6 16.78 -22.67 -2.25
N VAL A 7 17.16 -21.41 -2.11
CA VAL A 7 17.08 -20.43 -3.20
C VAL A 7 17.96 -20.93 -4.35
N THR A 8 17.35 -21.44 -5.41
CA THR A 8 18.03 -21.75 -6.66
C THR A 8 18.15 -20.47 -7.48
N SER A 9 19.38 -19.92 -7.52
CA SER A 9 19.92 -18.95 -8.47
C SER A 9 19.00 -17.81 -8.94
N PHE A 10 19.28 -16.61 -8.42
CA PHE A 10 19.04 -15.34 -9.11
C PHE A 10 19.85 -15.33 -10.41
N ASP A 11 19.16 -15.49 -11.54
CA ASP A 11 19.77 -15.28 -12.86
C ASP A 11 19.02 -14.11 -13.52
N PRO A 12 19.49 -12.86 -13.33
CA PRO A 12 18.87 -11.71 -13.97
C PRO A 12 19.16 -11.81 -15.48
N LYS A 13 18.14 -12.15 -16.27
CA LYS A 13 18.22 -11.91 -17.70
C LYS A 13 18.08 -10.40 -17.94
N PRO A 14 19.08 -9.73 -18.53
CA PRO A 14 18.87 -8.39 -19.04
C PRO A 14 17.99 -8.53 -20.29
N ASP A 15 16.83 -7.85 -20.31
CA ASP A 15 16.46 -6.96 -21.43
C ASP A 15 15.02 -6.42 -21.38
N ASP A 16 14.13 -6.85 -20.45
CA ASP A 16 12.73 -6.36 -20.47
C ASP A 16 12.25 -5.65 -19.19
N GLY A 17 13.11 -5.40 -18.19
CA GLY A 17 12.75 -4.59 -17.01
C GLY A 17 11.65 -5.14 -16.09
N VAL A 18 11.04 -6.28 -16.43
CA VAL A 18 10.04 -6.97 -15.60
C VAL A 18 10.74 -8.13 -14.87
N MET A 19 10.87 -8.00 -13.55
CA MET A 19 11.40 -9.05 -12.68
C MET A 19 10.33 -10.14 -12.49
N VAL A 20 10.31 -11.12 -13.41
CA VAL A 20 9.39 -12.27 -13.31
C VAL A 20 9.90 -13.24 -12.26
N TYR A 21 9.21 -13.38 -11.13
CA TYR A 21 9.46 -14.47 -10.19
C TYR A 21 8.85 -15.78 -10.71
N GLN A 22 9.65 -16.85 -10.76
CA GLN A 22 9.26 -18.18 -11.23
C GLN A 22 9.32 -19.25 -10.12
N GLY A 23 8.87 -18.95 -8.90
CA GLY A 23 8.72 -20.00 -7.87
C GLY A 23 7.45 -20.83 -8.09
N ASP A 24 7.48 -22.10 -7.65
CA ASP A 24 6.32 -22.98 -7.71
C ASP A 24 5.25 -22.53 -6.69
N PRO A 25 4.01 -22.21 -7.12
CA PRO A 25 2.91 -21.89 -6.22
C PRO A 25 2.65 -22.93 -5.12
N ASN A 26 3.06 -24.18 -5.33
CA ASN A 26 2.95 -25.26 -4.35
C ASN A 26 3.93 -25.13 -3.18
N ASP A 27 4.99 -24.32 -3.32
CA ASP A 27 5.99 -24.08 -2.27
C ASP A 27 5.58 -22.94 -1.32
N LEU A 28 4.48 -22.24 -1.62
CA LEU A 28 3.98 -21.15 -0.78
C LEU A 28 3.49 -21.68 0.57
N GLN A 29 3.90 -20.97 1.63
CA GLN A 29 3.47 -21.27 2.99
C GLN A 29 1.95 -21.06 3.15
N PRO A 30 1.28 -21.76 4.08
CA PRO A 30 -0.08 -21.41 4.48
C PRO A 30 -0.15 -19.95 4.92
N CYS A 31 -1.27 -19.28 4.66
CA CYS A 31 -1.46 -17.86 4.99
C CYS A 31 -1.07 -17.55 6.43
N GLY A 32 -1.46 -18.39 7.39
CA GLY A 32 -1.17 -18.21 8.82
C GLY A 32 0.32 -18.12 9.18
N ALA A 33 1.23 -18.53 8.29
CA ALA A 33 2.66 -18.40 8.46
C ALA A 33 3.13 -16.93 8.59
N PHE A 34 2.33 -15.94 8.17
CA PHE A 34 2.68 -14.52 8.38
C PHE A 34 2.91 -14.20 9.87
N LYS A 35 2.29 -14.97 10.78
CA LYS A 35 2.44 -14.79 12.24
C LYS A 35 3.85 -15.11 12.73
N GLU A 36 4.59 -15.92 11.98
CA GLU A 36 5.98 -16.27 12.27
C GLU A 36 6.98 -15.31 11.62
N MET A 37 6.54 -14.52 10.63
CA MET A 37 7.36 -13.55 9.88
C MET A 37 7.33 -12.14 10.47
N ARG A 38 6.43 -11.90 11.43
CA ARG A 38 6.29 -10.60 12.08
C ARG A 38 6.20 -10.78 13.59
N THR A 39 6.75 -9.81 14.31
CA THR A 39 6.63 -9.77 15.77
C THR A 39 5.24 -9.29 16.17
N PHE A 40 4.52 -10.08 16.97
CA PHE A 40 3.21 -9.71 17.53
C PHE A 40 3.34 -9.33 19.00
N GLN A 41 2.82 -8.15 19.36
CA GLN A 41 2.68 -7.73 20.75
C GLN A 41 1.29 -7.17 20.98
N ALA A 42 0.46 -7.92 21.72
CA ALA A 42 -0.87 -7.47 22.10
C ALA A 42 -0.81 -6.08 22.77
N PRO A 43 -1.79 -5.19 22.53
CA PRO A 43 -1.87 -3.91 23.22
C PRO A 43 -1.82 -4.13 24.74
N GLU A 44 -1.02 -3.35 25.45
CA GLU A 44 -1.06 -3.38 26.91
C GLU A 44 -2.48 -3.03 27.38
N PRO A 45 -3.03 -3.75 28.39
CA PRO A 45 -4.33 -3.41 28.95
C PRO A 45 -4.29 -1.99 29.51
N VAL A 46 -4.85 -1.04 28.79
CA VAL A 46 -5.07 0.30 29.33
C VAL A 46 -6.16 0.19 30.39
N THR A 47 -5.78 0.32 31.67
CA THR A 47 -6.77 0.60 32.71
C THR A 47 -7.33 1.98 32.39
N PRO A 48 -8.64 2.11 32.08
CA PRO A 48 -9.21 3.40 31.71
C PRO A 48 -9.02 4.37 32.88
N THR A 49 -8.11 5.34 32.72
CA THR A 49 -8.05 6.48 33.63
C THR A 49 -9.21 7.38 33.24
N ALA A 50 -10.24 7.40 34.09
CA ALA A 50 -11.40 8.25 33.88
C ALA A 50 -11.00 9.72 34.03
N THR A 51 -10.59 10.34 32.93
CA THR A 51 -10.48 11.79 32.78
C THR A 51 -11.24 12.23 31.54
N ASN A 52 -12.53 11.87 31.48
CA ASN A 52 -13.49 12.58 30.64
C ASN A 52 -14.34 13.46 31.56
N THR A 53 -13.81 14.62 31.93
CA THR A 53 -14.67 15.74 32.34
C THR A 53 -15.15 16.37 31.03
N PRO A 54 -16.47 16.35 30.72
CA PRO A 54 -16.97 16.99 29.51
C PRO A 54 -16.61 18.47 29.54
N ASN A 55 -15.96 18.98 28.48
CA ASN A 55 -15.73 20.41 28.33
C ASN A 55 -17.09 21.12 28.15
N PRO A 56 -17.55 21.96 29.10
CA PRO A 56 -18.85 22.64 29.01
C PRO A 56 -18.91 23.70 27.89
N GLN A 57 -17.79 23.97 27.23
CA GLN A 57 -17.64 24.94 26.14
C GLN A 57 -17.41 24.29 24.77
N ALA A 58 -17.54 22.97 24.62
CA ALA A 58 -17.47 22.34 23.30
C ALA A 58 -18.60 22.90 22.40
N PRO A 59 -18.28 23.47 21.22
CA PRO A 59 -19.30 23.95 20.30
C PRO A 59 -20.24 22.81 19.93
N THR A 60 -21.53 23.09 19.90
CA THR A 60 -22.56 22.16 19.45
C THR A 60 -22.17 21.63 18.06
N PRO A 61 -22.15 20.30 17.83
CA PRO A 61 -21.84 19.76 16.52
C PRO A 61 -22.81 20.34 15.49
N THR A 62 -22.28 21.03 14.48
CA THR A 62 -23.05 21.47 13.33
C THR A 62 -23.66 20.23 12.67
N ALA A 63 -24.92 20.33 12.22
CA ALA A 63 -25.57 19.22 11.52
C ALA A 63 -24.69 18.75 10.35
N PRO A 64 -24.50 17.43 10.17
CA PRO A 64 -23.71 16.93 9.05
C PRO A 64 -24.32 17.41 7.73
N PRO A 65 -23.49 17.69 6.71
CA PRO A 65 -23.99 18.03 5.37
C PRO A 65 -24.93 16.92 4.86
N PRO A 66 -25.86 17.24 3.93
CA PRO A 66 -26.76 16.24 3.37
C PRO A 66 -25.95 15.06 2.83
N THR A 67 -26.31 13.85 3.27
CA THR A 67 -25.68 12.59 2.83
C THR A 67 -25.68 12.53 1.31
N SER A 68 -24.50 12.55 0.72
CA SER A 68 -24.30 12.22 -0.70
C SER A 68 -25.01 10.91 -1.00
N THR A 69 -25.69 10.83 -2.15
CA THR A 69 -26.23 9.56 -2.63
C THR A 69 -25.12 8.52 -2.63
N PRO A 70 -25.30 7.35 -1.98
CA PRO A 70 -24.31 6.28 -2.00
C PRO A 70 -23.96 5.91 -3.44
N LEU A 71 -22.67 5.80 -3.74
CA LEU A 71 -22.21 5.37 -5.06
C LEU A 71 -22.67 3.94 -5.34
N PRO A 72 -22.92 3.56 -6.60
CA PRO A 72 -23.40 2.23 -6.96
C PRO A 72 -22.51 1.11 -6.41
N ALA A 73 -23.10 0.11 -5.77
CA ALA A 73 -22.38 -1.04 -5.24
C ALA A 73 -23.33 -2.25 -5.10
N PRO A 74 -22.80 -3.49 -4.98
CA PRO A 74 -23.62 -4.67 -4.75
C PRO A 74 -24.46 -4.53 -3.47
N SER A 75 -25.70 -5.00 -3.51
CA SER A 75 -26.59 -5.00 -2.33
C SER A 75 -26.53 -6.31 -1.53
N VAL A 76 -25.93 -7.35 -2.12
CA VAL A 76 -25.78 -8.69 -1.55
C VAL A 76 -24.31 -9.07 -1.51
N ASP A 77 -23.94 -9.81 -0.47
CA ASP A 77 -22.58 -10.34 -0.36
C ASP A 77 -22.45 -11.58 -1.22
N ARG A 78 -21.65 -11.47 -2.27
CA ARG A 78 -21.25 -12.59 -3.14
C ARG A 78 -19.78 -12.97 -2.95
N VAL A 79 -19.05 -12.22 -2.14
CA VAL A 79 -17.62 -12.42 -1.87
C VAL A 79 -17.45 -13.50 -0.80
N GLY A 80 -18.16 -13.34 0.32
CA GLY A 80 -18.16 -14.25 1.45
C GLY A 80 -16.97 -14.07 2.41
N PHE A 81 -17.17 -14.45 3.67
CA PHE A 81 -16.12 -14.47 4.68
C PHE A 81 -15.08 -15.56 4.33
N PRO A 82 -13.76 -15.28 4.44
CA PRO A 82 -12.72 -16.19 4.00
C PRO A 82 -12.45 -17.24 5.10
N ALA A 83 -13.41 -18.12 5.40
CA ALA A 83 -13.22 -19.13 6.45
C ALA A 83 -11.94 -19.96 6.22
N ASN A 84 -11.28 -20.37 7.33
CA ASN A 84 -10.07 -21.18 7.32
C ASN A 84 -8.88 -20.58 6.52
N TYR A 85 -8.87 -19.27 6.26
CA TYR A 85 -7.83 -18.64 5.45
C TYR A 85 -6.42 -18.97 5.95
N GLU A 86 -6.20 -19.08 7.26
CA GLU A 86 -4.88 -19.36 7.83
C GLU A 86 -4.26 -20.67 7.33
N THR A 87 -5.09 -21.67 6.99
CA THR A 87 -4.64 -23.00 6.58
C THR A 87 -4.90 -23.30 5.11
N GLU A 88 -5.96 -22.75 4.54
CA GLU A 88 -6.41 -23.07 3.17
C GLU A 88 -5.89 -22.06 2.13
N PHE A 89 -5.52 -20.85 2.54
CA PHE A 89 -4.93 -19.87 1.62
C PHE A 89 -3.40 -19.97 1.67
N LYS A 90 -2.75 -19.50 0.62
CA LYS A 90 -1.31 -19.34 0.50
C LYS A 90 -0.92 -17.93 0.86
N LEU A 91 0.14 -17.79 1.65
CA LEU A 91 0.76 -16.50 1.92
C LEU A 91 1.51 -16.06 0.66
N LEU A 92 1.17 -14.87 0.13
CA LEU A 92 1.83 -14.33 -1.05
C LEU A 92 2.99 -13.43 -0.63
N PHE A 93 2.74 -12.45 0.25
CA PHE A 93 3.76 -11.56 0.81
C PHE A 93 3.26 -10.84 2.08
N VAL A 94 4.21 -10.33 2.87
CA VAL A 94 3.96 -9.53 4.08
C VAL A 94 4.78 -8.24 3.98
N PHE A 95 4.17 -7.10 4.31
CA PHE A 95 4.83 -5.80 4.22
C PHE A 95 4.29 -4.80 5.25
N ASP A 96 5.09 -3.78 5.53
CA ASP A 96 4.73 -2.68 6.41
C ASP A 96 4.16 -1.53 5.58
N ARG A 97 3.19 -0.81 6.16
CA ARG A 97 2.49 0.32 5.54
C ARG A 97 2.79 1.58 6.35
N PRO A 98 3.79 2.38 5.97
CA PRO A 98 4.16 3.59 6.69
C PRO A 98 3.03 4.62 6.77
N ASP A 99 2.34 4.84 5.66
CA ASP A 99 1.26 5.84 5.53
C ASP A 99 0.10 5.60 6.50
N ARG A 100 -0.25 4.33 6.73
CA ARG A 100 -1.34 3.93 7.64
C ARG A 100 -0.87 3.38 8.98
N LYS A 101 0.44 3.19 9.17
CA LYS A 101 1.03 2.51 10.33
C LYS A 101 0.43 1.12 10.54
N LEU A 102 0.38 0.34 9.46
CA LEU A 102 -0.16 -1.03 9.46
C LEU A 102 0.92 -2.05 9.11
N VAL A 103 0.69 -3.29 9.52
CA VAL A 103 1.34 -4.48 8.97
C VAL A 103 0.30 -5.21 8.12
N ARG A 104 0.65 -5.57 6.88
CA ARG A 104 -0.24 -6.27 5.96
C ARG A 104 0.32 -7.62 5.56
N ALA A 105 -0.53 -8.63 5.56
CA ALA A 105 -0.29 -9.91 4.92
C ALA A 105 -1.29 -10.08 3.76
N ILE A 106 -0.78 -10.42 2.59
CA ILE A 106 -1.60 -10.72 1.41
C ILE A 106 -1.59 -12.23 1.20
N CYS A 107 -2.78 -12.80 1.10
CA CYS A 107 -2.99 -14.22 0.89
C CYS A 107 -3.92 -14.46 -0.30
N GLY A 108 -3.79 -15.61 -0.94
CA GLY A 108 -4.66 -16.05 -2.03
C GLY A 108 -5.12 -17.48 -1.82
N ASN A 109 -6.32 -17.84 -2.26
CA ASN A 109 -6.67 -19.25 -2.38
C ASN A 109 -5.81 -19.93 -3.47
N ASP A 110 -5.89 -21.26 -3.60
CA ASP A 110 -5.05 -22.00 -4.55
C ASP A 110 -5.13 -21.46 -5.99
N LEU A 111 -6.31 -21.02 -6.44
CA LEU A 111 -6.50 -20.41 -7.77
C LEU A 111 -5.76 -19.08 -7.90
N ALA A 112 -5.89 -18.20 -6.91
CA ALA A 112 -5.21 -16.91 -6.91
C ALA A 112 -3.68 -17.09 -6.80
N ALA A 113 -3.21 -18.04 -5.99
CA ALA A 113 -1.80 -18.34 -5.82
C ALA A 113 -1.13 -18.95 -7.07
N GLN A 114 -1.90 -19.60 -7.94
CA GLN A 114 -1.42 -20.17 -9.21
C GLN A 114 -1.40 -19.16 -10.37
N HIS A 115 -1.81 -17.91 -10.13
CA HIS A 115 -1.83 -16.88 -11.15
C HIS A 115 -0.44 -16.63 -11.76
N GLN A 116 -0.40 -16.49 -13.10
CA GLN A 116 0.80 -16.19 -13.87
C GLN A 116 0.74 -14.75 -14.38
N GLU A 117 1.86 -14.04 -14.29
CA GLU A 117 1.96 -12.66 -14.77
C GLU A 117 1.55 -12.53 -16.24
N GLY A 118 0.78 -11.48 -16.54
CA GLY A 118 0.25 -11.20 -17.88
C GLY A 118 -1.12 -11.83 -18.16
N GLU A 119 -1.56 -12.80 -17.36
CA GLU A 119 -2.89 -13.40 -17.49
C GLU A 119 -3.90 -12.75 -16.54
N PRO A 120 -5.22 -12.85 -16.78
CA PRO A 120 -6.19 -12.56 -15.73
C PRO A 120 -6.14 -13.61 -14.62
N PHE A 121 -6.54 -13.25 -13.40
CA PHE A 121 -6.85 -14.24 -12.37
C PHE A 121 -8.01 -15.13 -12.84
N ALA A 122 -7.94 -16.42 -12.51
CA ALA A 122 -9.01 -17.37 -12.80
C ALA A 122 -10.28 -17.03 -12.01
N TYR A 123 -11.46 -17.31 -12.57
CA TYR A 123 -12.71 -17.24 -11.79
C TYR A 123 -12.67 -18.21 -10.62
N GLY A 124 -13.21 -17.79 -9.48
CA GLY A 124 -13.04 -18.44 -8.19
C GLY A 124 -11.80 -17.97 -7.41
N SER A 125 -10.96 -17.11 -7.99
CA SER A 125 -9.84 -16.51 -7.25
C SER A 125 -10.35 -15.63 -6.11
N VAL A 126 -9.73 -15.80 -4.94
CA VAL A 126 -9.97 -14.98 -3.75
C VAL A 126 -8.64 -14.45 -3.27
N LEU A 127 -8.53 -13.13 -3.18
CA LEU A 127 -7.40 -12.45 -2.53
C LEU A 127 -7.87 -11.87 -1.20
N LEU A 128 -7.04 -12.05 -0.18
CA LEU A 128 -7.27 -11.62 1.18
C LEU A 128 -6.12 -10.70 1.63
N MET A 129 -6.45 -9.47 2.01
CA MET A 129 -5.55 -8.56 2.68
C MET A 129 -5.89 -8.48 4.17
N ILE A 130 -5.02 -9.05 4.99
CA ILE A 130 -5.09 -9.02 6.44
C ILE A 130 -4.32 -7.80 6.93
N SER A 131 -4.96 -6.90 7.66
CA SER A 131 -4.32 -5.69 8.19
C SER A 131 -4.27 -5.71 9.71
N TYR A 132 -3.08 -5.52 10.29
CA TYR A 132 -2.86 -5.29 11.72
C TYR A 132 -2.39 -3.87 11.96
N SER A 133 -2.77 -3.28 13.10
CA SER A 133 -2.17 -2.02 13.56
C SER A 133 -0.73 -2.24 14.00
N ALA A 134 0.18 -1.32 13.66
CA ALA A 134 1.53 -1.29 14.23
C ALA A 134 1.50 -0.79 15.69
N LYS A 135 2.42 -1.29 16.51
CA LYS A 135 2.71 -0.75 17.83
C LYS A 135 3.30 0.64 17.66
N LEU A 136 2.75 1.62 18.36
CA LEU A 136 3.25 2.98 18.35
C LEU A 136 3.99 3.30 19.64
N ASP A 137 5.05 4.10 19.53
CA ASP A 137 5.71 4.71 20.68
C ASP A 137 4.93 5.92 21.21
N VAL A 138 5.47 6.57 22.24
CA VAL A 138 4.85 7.75 22.88
C VAL A 138 4.75 8.97 21.97
N THR A 139 5.50 8.99 20.87
CA THR A 139 5.46 10.04 19.84
C THR A 139 4.52 9.70 18.69
N GLY A 140 3.91 8.51 18.73
CA GLY A 140 3.02 7.99 17.70
C GLY A 140 3.74 7.37 16.52
N GLN A 141 5.03 7.06 16.61
CA GLN A 141 5.80 6.42 15.54
C GLN A 141 5.79 4.89 15.68
N PRO A 142 5.79 4.12 14.57
CA PRO A 142 5.86 2.67 14.62
C PRO A 142 7.13 2.18 15.33
N VAL A 143 6.97 1.21 16.24
CA VAL A 143 8.08 0.51 16.88
C VAL A 143 8.54 -0.62 15.97
N LEU A 144 9.85 -0.66 15.69
CA LEU A 144 10.48 -1.69 14.86
C LEU A 144 10.98 -2.86 15.73
N ASP A 145 10.98 -4.07 15.16
CA ASP A 145 11.61 -5.26 15.74
C ASP A 145 13.10 -5.37 15.36
N GLU A 146 13.76 -6.45 15.78
CA GLU A 146 15.20 -6.69 15.55
C GLU A 146 15.58 -6.76 14.05
N ASN A 147 14.61 -7.00 13.17
CA ASN A 147 14.79 -7.08 11.73
C ASN A 147 14.38 -5.78 11.01
N GLY A 148 13.98 -4.75 11.75
CA GLY A 148 13.54 -3.47 11.20
C GLY A 148 12.08 -3.44 10.74
N HIS A 149 11.27 -4.45 11.09
CA HIS A 149 9.84 -4.51 10.73
C HIS A 149 8.93 -3.96 11.81
N TYR A 150 7.74 -3.49 11.43
CA TYR A 150 6.76 -3.00 12.38
C TYR A 150 6.26 -4.13 13.29
N ILE A 151 6.22 -3.88 14.60
CA ILE A 151 5.61 -4.80 15.56
C ILE A 151 4.08 -4.72 15.42
N ALA A 152 3.43 -5.82 15.03
CA ALA A 152 1.97 -5.89 14.90
C ALA A 152 1.28 -6.00 16.27
N GLN A 153 0.09 -5.42 16.42
CA GLN A 153 -0.69 -5.48 17.68
C GLN A 153 -2.08 -6.09 17.56
N LYS A 154 -2.96 -5.45 16.78
CA LYS A 154 -4.39 -5.77 16.75
C LYS A 154 -4.85 -5.94 15.31
N LEU A 155 -5.62 -6.99 15.04
CA LEU A 155 -6.29 -7.15 13.76
C LEU A 155 -7.26 -5.97 13.55
N VAL A 156 -7.08 -5.29 12.43
CA VAL A 156 -7.92 -4.17 12.01
C VAL A 156 -9.05 -4.69 11.14
N ALA A 157 -8.73 -5.49 10.12
CA ALA A 157 -9.70 -5.97 9.15
C ALA A 157 -9.16 -7.10 8.26
N LEU A 158 -10.10 -7.88 7.74
CA LEU A 158 -9.93 -8.83 6.63
C LEU A 158 -10.59 -8.24 5.39
N HIS A 159 -9.82 -7.65 4.48
CA HIS A 159 -10.35 -7.15 3.21
C HIS A 159 -10.27 -8.27 2.17
N VAL A 160 -11.40 -8.59 1.56
CA VAL A 160 -11.51 -9.70 0.62
C VAL A 160 -11.94 -9.16 -0.71
N GLN A 161 -11.27 -9.60 -1.77
CA GLN A 161 -11.78 -9.49 -3.13
C GLN A 161 -11.95 -10.87 -3.75
N ARG A 162 -13.04 -11.06 -4.48
CA ARG A 162 -13.34 -12.30 -5.18
C ARG A 162 -13.69 -12.03 -6.64
N LYS A 163 -13.17 -12.88 -7.52
CA LYS A 163 -13.43 -12.82 -8.95
C LYS A 163 -14.38 -13.93 -9.39
N GLU A 164 -15.47 -13.58 -10.07
CA GLU A 164 -16.43 -14.52 -10.66
C GLU A 164 -17.11 -13.90 -11.87
N GLU A 165 -17.66 -14.71 -12.77
CA GLU A 165 -18.45 -14.20 -13.89
C GLU A 165 -19.63 -13.32 -13.42
N GLY A 166 -19.78 -12.13 -14.00
CA GLY A 166 -20.87 -11.20 -13.66
C GLY A 166 -20.70 -10.44 -12.34
N PHE A 167 -19.53 -10.54 -11.70
CA PHE A 167 -19.20 -9.71 -10.55
C PHE A 167 -18.85 -8.28 -10.97
N GLY A 168 -19.04 -7.33 -10.05
CA GLY A 168 -18.62 -5.94 -10.21
C GLY A 168 -19.55 -5.07 -11.06
N GLU A 169 -20.55 -5.63 -11.75
CA GLU A 169 -21.52 -4.85 -12.56
C GLU A 169 -22.19 -3.72 -11.79
N ALA A 170 -22.49 -3.96 -10.51
CA ALA A 170 -23.17 -2.99 -9.65
C ALA A 170 -22.32 -1.75 -9.31
N TYR A 171 -21.00 -1.76 -9.55
CA TYR A 171 -20.14 -0.59 -9.32
C TYR A 171 -20.22 0.46 -10.44
N GLY A 172 -20.84 0.14 -11.58
CA GLY A 172 -21.00 1.08 -12.70
C GLY A 172 -19.66 1.55 -13.27
N GLU A 173 -19.45 2.86 -13.32
CA GLU A 173 -18.22 3.46 -13.87
C GLU A 173 -16.96 3.08 -13.09
N ASN A 174 -17.11 2.72 -11.80
CA ASN A 174 -15.99 2.32 -10.93
C ASN A 174 -15.75 0.80 -10.96
N ARG A 175 -16.26 0.10 -11.98
CA ARG A 175 -16.09 -1.36 -12.08
C ARG A 175 -14.61 -1.71 -12.25
N ALA A 176 -14.10 -2.51 -11.32
CA ALA A 176 -12.76 -3.09 -11.34
C ALA A 176 -12.84 -4.51 -11.93
N GLY A 177 -13.14 -4.61 -13.24
CA GLY A 177 -13.34 -5.88 -13.91
C GLY A 177 -14.46 -6.71 -13.27
N GLU A 178 -14.22 -8.01 -13.10
CA GLU A 178 -15.17 -8.94 -12.48
C GLU A 178 -14.84 -9.24 -11.01
N TRP A 179 -14.37 -8.23 -10.29
CA TRP A 179 -14.10 -8.31 -8.86
C TRP A 179 -15.22 -7.67 -8.02
N GLU A 180 -15.51 -8.30 -6.87
CA GLU A 180 -16.26 -7.68 -5.79
C GLU A 180 -15.47 -7.67 -4.49
N PHE A 181 -15.76 -6.70 -3.63
CA PHE A 181 -15.00 -6.38 -2.44
C PHE A 181 -15.91 -6.36 -1.22
N VAL A 182 -15.42 -6.88 -0.10
CA VAL A 182 -16.05 -6.80 1.23
C VAL A 182 -14.94 -6.76 2.28
N ALA A 183 -15.18 -6.06 3.39
CA ALA A 183 -14.26 -6.11 4.54
C ALA A 183 -14.98 -6.64 5.80
N PHE A 184 -14.30 -7.53 6.52
CA PHE A 184 -14.83 -8.22 7.69
C PHE A 184 -13.97 -7.95 8.93
N ASN A 185 -14.63 -7.97 10.09
CA ASN A 185 -13.99 -8.20 11.38
C ASN A 185 -13.66 -9.70 11.54
N GLU A 186 -12.87 -10.05 12.56
CA GLU A 186 -12.48 -11.44 12.85
C GLU A 186 -13.67 -12.39 13.07
N ASP A 187 -14.77 -11.86 13.64
CA ASP A 187 -15.99 -12.61 13.94
C ASP A 187 -16.92 -12.80 12.72
N GLY A 188 -16.52 -12.31 11.55
CA GLY A 188 -17.30 -12.36 10.32
C GLY A 188 -18.37 -11.29 10.17
N SER A 189 -18.49 -10.36 11.13
CA SER A 189 -19.30 -9.16 10.94
C SER A 189 -18.65 -8.20 9.94
N TYR A 190 -19.45 -7.41 9.23
CA TYR A 190 -18.92 -6.45 8.26
C TYR A 190 -18.24 -5.27 8.94
N GLN A 191 -17.02 -4.98 8.50
CA GLN A 191 -16.44 -3.65 8.61
C GLN A 191 -16.94 -2.77 7.46
N ASN A 192 -16.98 -3.32 6.23
CA ASN A 192 -17.57 -2.69 5.06
C ASN A 192 -18.49 -3.69 4.37
N ALA A 193 -19.80 -3.44 4.49
CA ALA A 193 -20.82 -4.24 3.82
C ALA A 193 -20.80 -3.98 2.30
N PRO A 194 -21.32 -4.90 1.47
CA PRO A 194 -21.30 -4.79 0.01
C PRO A 194 -21.78 -3.44 -0.53
N ALA A 195 -22.83 -2.87 0.07
CA ALA A 195 -23.41 -1.60 -0.38
C ALA A 195 -22.49 -0.37 -0.14
N THR A 196 -21.36 -0.56 0.54
CA THR A 196 -20.41 0.51 0.90
C THR A 196 -19.05 0.36 0.24
N THR A 197 -18.85 -0.62 -0.65
CA THR A 197 -17.52 -0.99 -1.16
C THR A 197 -17.18 -0.39 -2.52
N ASN A 198 -17.97 0.55 -3.03
CA ASN A 198 -17.65 1.26 -4.27
C ASN A 198 -16.27 1.93 -4.21
N PHE A 199 -15.85 2.46 -3.06
CA PHE A 199 -14.52 3.06 -2.92
C PHE A 199 -13.38 2.05 -3.14
N CYS A 200 -13.58 0.78 -2.78
CA CYS A 200 -12.63 -0.29 -3.09
C CYS A 200 -12.55 -0.48 -4.61
N ALA A 201 -13.70 -0.65 -5.26
CA ALA A 201 -13.77 -0.84 -6.71
C ALA A 201 -13.17 0.33 -7.48
N ALA A 202 -13.45 1.57 -7.07
CA ALA A 202 -12.91 2.77 -7.72
C ALA A 202 -11.37 2.78 -7.71
N CYS A 203 -10.75 2.51 -6.57
CA CYS A 203 -9.29 2.48 -6.45
C CYS A 203 -8.68 1.30 -7.22
N HIS A 204 -9.27 0.11 -7.14
CA HIS A 204 -8.80 -1.05 -7.91
C HIS A 204 -9.00 -0.89 -9.43
N SER A 205 -10.01 -0.13 -9.85
CA SER A 205 -10.23 0.23 -11.25
C SER A 205 -9.17 1.21 -11.75
N HIS A 206 -8.93 2.30 -11.00
CA HIS A 206 -8.02 3.37 -11.42
C HIS A 206 -6.54 3.06 -11.19
N ASP A 207 -6.16 2.68 -9.97
CA ASP A 207 -4.76 2.50 -9.55
C ASP A 207 -4.31 1.04 -9.60
N GLY A 208 -5.25 0.10 -9.44
CA GLY A 208 -4.98 -1.32 -9.71
C GLY A 208 -4.77 -1.52 -11.20
N GLY A 209 -5.75 -1.12 -12.02
CA GLY A 209 -5.63 -1.12 -13.48
C GLY A 209 -5.79 -2.50 -14.12
N GLU A 210 -6.09 -2.51 -15.41
CA GLU A 210 -6.42 -3.73 -16.17
C GLU A 210 -5.21 -4.66 -16.40
N SER A 211 -4.01 -4.09 -16.50
CA SER A 211 -2.71 -4.77 -16.72
C SER A 211 -2.35 -5.79 -15.63
N VAL A 212 -2.91 -5.63 -14.43
CA VAL A 212 -2.72 -6.55 -13.30
C VAL A 212 -4.05 -7.16 -12.84
N ASP A 213 -5.07 -7.10 -13.70
CA ASP A 213 -6.43 -7.58 -13.43
C ASP A 213 -6.99 -7.01 -12.12
N HIS A 214 -6.78 -5.72 -11.90
CA HIS A 214 -7.27 -4.96 -10.76
C HIS A 214 -6.83 -5.50 -9.39
N ALA A 215 -5.74 -6.26 -9.30
CA ALA A 215 -5.14 -6.70 -8.04
C ALA A 215 -3.83 -5.95 -7.78
N PHE A 216 -3.78 -5.17 -6.70
CA PHE A 216 -2.57 -4.46 -6.31
C PHE A 216 -1.43 -5.44 -6.00
N ARG A 217 -0.31 -5.26 -6.70
CA ARG A 217 0.92 -6.04 -6.51
C ARG A 217 2.14 -5.10 -6.62
N MET A 218 2.80 -4.79 -5.50
CA MET A 218 3.95 -3.85 -5.44
C MET A 218 5.24 -4.42 -6.06
N HIS A 219 5.16 -5.08 -7.22
CA HIS A 219 6.23 -5.93 -7.77
C HIS A 219 6.73 -7.01 -6.79
N LEU A 220 6.00 -7.22 -5.69
CA LEU A 220 6.24 -8.26 -4.71
C LEU A 220 5.69 -9.57 -5.25
N TRP A 221 6.58 -10.42 -5.74
CA TRP A 221 6.24 -11.78 -6.10
C TRP A 221 6.96 -12.77 -5.18
N TYR A 222 6.14 -13.50 -4.39
CA TYR A 222 6.40 -14.84 -3.83
C TYR A 222 7.78 -15.09 -3.19
N ASP A 223 8.43 -14.09 -2.61
CA ASP A 223 9.68 -14.28 -1.86
C ASP A 223 9.44 -14.60 -0.38
N GLY A 224 8.19 -14.68 0.07
CA GLY A 224 7.78 -15.19 1.38
C GLY A 224 8.16 -14.29 2.56
N ASP A 225 9.26 -13.55 2.46
CA ASP A 225 9.69 -12.53 3.41
C ASP A 225 10.27 -11.39 2.58
N ALA A 226 9.39 -10.60 1.95
CA ALA A 226 9.79 -9.35 1.31
C ALA A 226 10.28 -8.39 2.39
N ALA A 227 11.53 -8.59 2.83
CA ALA A 227 12.30 -7.56 3.48
C ALA A 227 12.40 -6.42 2.47
N LEU A 228 11.76 -5.31 2.82
CA LEU A 228 11.47 -4.16 1.96
C LEU A 228 12.77 -3.48 1.53
N VAL A 229 13.42 -4.01 0.50
CA VAL A 229 14.54 -3.34 -0.16
C VAL A 229 13.95 -2.51 -1.28
N SER A 230 14.02 -1.19 -1.14
CA SER A 230 13.61 -0.27 -2.21
C SER A 230 14.33 -0.63 -3.51
N PRO A 231 13.66 -0.53 -4.66
CA PRO A 231 14.29 -0.78 -5.96
C PRO A 231 15.61 0.00 -6.07
N PRO A 232 16.68 -0.60 -6.65
CA PRO A 232 17.93 0.12 -6.86
C PRO A 232 17.67 1.40 -7.64
N VAL A 233 18.08 2.54 -7.09
CA VAL A 233 17.99 3.84 -7.75
C VAL A 233 19.27 4.14 -8.53
N GLY A 234 19.13 4.83 -9.66
CA GLY A 234 20.27 5.47 -10.33
C GLY A 234 20.90 6.60 -9.52
N GLU A 235 22.09 7.05 -9.92
CA GLU A 235 22.91 8.06 -9.20
C GLU A 235 22.19 9.39 -8.89
N ASN A 236 21.19 9.77 -9.70
CA ASN A 236 20.39 10.99 -9.51
C ASN A 236 18.89 10.67 -9.54
N GLU A 237 18.52 9.50 -9.05
CA GLU A 237 17.16 9.01 -9.07
C GLU A 237 16.59 8.88 -7.66
N ILE A 238 15.30 9.18 -7.52
CA ILE A 238 14.51 8.96 -6.32
C ILE A 238 13.37 8.01 -6.71
N SER A 239 13.39 6.82 -6.13
CA SER A 239 12.30 5.87 -6.21
C SER A 239 11.22 6.26 -5.23
N ILE A 240 9.98 6.29 -5.70
CA ILE A 240 8.79 6.31 -4.84
C ILE A 240 8.38 4.87 -4.63
N TYR A 241 8.48 4.38 -3.40
CA TYR A 241 8.22 2.99 -3.07
C TYR A 241 7.71 2.91 -1.63
N LEU A 242 6.68 2.09 -1.38
CA LEU A 242 6.08 1.92 -0.05
C LEU A 242 5.60 3.21 0.61
N TYR A 243 5.02 4.11 -0.20
CA TYR A 243 4.52 5.40 0.25
C TYR A 243 5.62 6.25 0.91
N ALA A 244 6.82 6.21 0.32
CA ALA A 244 8.01 6.94 0.74
C ALA A 244 8.95 7.26 -0.43
N PHE A 245 9.77 8.30 -0.28
CA PHE A 245 10.86 8.63 -1.20
C PHE A 245 12.14 7.91 -0.77
N HIS A 246 12.82 7.28 -1.72
CA HIS A 246 14.07 6.58 -1.53
C HIS A 246 15.04 6.98 -2.66
N GLU A 247 16.10 7.73 -2.42
CA GLU A 247 16.56 8.33 -1.16
C GLU A 247 15.66 9.50 -0.70
N ASP A 248 15.47 9.67 0.61
CA ASP A 248 14.70 10.80 1.17
C ASP A 248 15.52 12.10 1.20
N VAL A 249 16.86 12.00 1.19
CA VAL A 249 17.79 13.12 1.01
C VAL A 249 18.80 12.78 -0.09
N LEU A 250 18.81 13.55 -1.18
CA LEU A 250 19.76 13.40 -2.28
C LEU A 250 20.63 14.67 -2.43
N GLU A 251 21.95 14.50 -2.44
CA GLU A 251 22.91 15.59 -2.69
C GLU A 251 23.43 15.53 -4.13
N VAL A 252 23.33 16.65 -4.87
CA VAL A 252 23.73 16.77 -6.27
C VAL A 252 24.46 18.08 -6.54
N LYS A 253 25.10 18.21 -7.70
CA LYS A 253 25.71 19.48 -8.14
C LYS A 253 24.75 20.34 -8.94
N VAL A 254 25.01 21.64 -9.00
CA VAL A 254 24.32 22.57 -9.91
C VAL A 254 24.35 22.03 -11.34
N GLY A 255 23.19 22.11 -12.02
CA GLY A 255 22.98 21.60 -13.38
C GLY A 255 22.62 20.12 -13.43
N THR A 256 22.51 19.43 -12.29
CA THR A 256 22.08 18.03 -12.25
C THR A 256 20.58 17.92 -12.46
N THR A 257 20.19 16.99 -13.33
CA THR A 257 18.81 16.54 -13.48
C THR A 257 18.54 15.40 -12.53
N VAL A 258 17.57 15.58 -11.64
CA VAL A 258 17.06 14.54 -10.74
C VAL A 258 15.78 13.95 -11.33
N THR A 259 15.62 12.63 -11.23
CA THR A 259 14.45 11.91 -11.72
C THR A 259 13.74 11.21 -10.58
N TRP A 260 12.43 11.44 -10.46
CA TRP A 260 11.54 10.67 -9.60
C TRP A 260 10.88 9.57 -10.41
N VAL A 261 10.96 8.33 -9.94
CA VAL A 261 10.33 7.17 -10.58
C VAL A 261 9.31 6.57 -9.63
N ASN A 262 8.06 6.43 -10.07
CA ASN A 262 7.05 5.78 -9.27
C ASN A 262 7.14 4.25 -9.43
N ASN A 263 7.63 3.58 -8.39
CA ASN A 263 7.67 2.13 -8.27
C ASN A 263 6.62 1.60 -7.28
N ASP A 264 5.69 2.46 -6.84
CA ASP A 264 4.68 2.17 -5.84
C ASP A 264 3.37 1.65 -6.45
N GLU A 265 2.56 0.95 -5.67
CA GLU A 265 1.22 0.50 -6.06
C GLU A 265 0.21 1.65 -6.17
N ALA A 266 0.54 2.83 -5.67
CA ALA A 266 -0.31 4.00 -5.69
C ALA A 266 0.20 5.08 -6.66
N SER A 267 -0.72 5.90 -7.15
CA SER A 267 -0.38 7.08 -7.95
C SER A 267 0.17 8.20 -7.07
N HIS A 268 1.23 8.87 -7.53
CA HIS A 268 1.95 9.89 -6.75
C HIS A 268 2.08 11.21 -7.50
N LYS A 269 2.27 12.30 -6.77
CA LYS A 269 2.46 13.63 -7.35
C LYS A 269 3.47 14.43 -6.55
N VAL A 270 4.65 14.65 -7.14
CA VAL A 270 5.80 15.31 -6.52
C VAL A 270 5.69 16.82 -6.70
N VAL A 271 5.67 17.55 -5.60
CA VAL A 271 5.50 19.01 -5.61
C VAL A 271 6.54 19.66 -4.71
N ALA A 272 7.18 20.72 -5.22
CA ALA A 272 8.08 21.55 -4.42
C ALA A 272 7.35 22.12 -3.19
N ALA A 273 8.02 22.07 -2.04
CA ALA A 273 7.43 22.38 -0.75
C ALA A 273 8.16 23.54 -0.05
N VAL A 274 7.46 24.15 0.90
CA VAL A 274 7.98 25.18 1.80
C VAL A 274 7.63 24.84 3.24
N ILE A 275 8.31 25.47 4.18
CA ILE A 275 7.94 25.42 5.60
C ILE A 275 6.99 26.58 5.88
N ASP A 276 5.80 26.31 6.41
CA ASP A 276 4.84 27.34 6.79
C ASP A 276 5.21 28.03 8.11
N ASP A 277 4.42 29.06 8.49
CA ASP A 277 4.62 29.84 9.72
C ASP A 277 4.56 28.99 11.02
N GLN A 278 4.07 27.75 10.92
CA GLN A 278 3.93 26.80 12.02
C GLN A 278 5.05 25.75 12.03
N GLY A 279 6.00 25.84 11.11
CA GLY A 279 7.12 24.91 11.00
C GLY A 279 6.78 23.61 10.28
N LYS A 280 5.64 23.52 9.58
CA LYS A 280 5.23 22.33 8.86
C LYS A 280 5.61 22.43 7.38
N VAL A 281 6.09 21.32 6.81
CA VAL A 281 6.32 21.20 5.36
C VAL A 281 4.97 21.10 4.65
N VAL A 282 4.70 22.03 3.73
CA VAL A 282 3.47 22.13 2.94
C VAL A 282 3.81 22.38 1.48
N ALA A 283 2.89 22.03 0.58
CA ALA A 283 3.07 22.31 -0.85
C ALA A 283 3.16 23.84 -1.05
N ALA A 284 4.09 24.29 -1.89
CA ALA A 284 4.19 25.70 -2.22
C ALA A 284 2.99 26.14 -3.07
N ASN A 285 2.46 27.34 -2.83
CA ASN A 285 1.38 27.91 -3.64
C ASN A 285 1.80 28.13 -5.10
N GLU A 286 3.05 28.54 -5.30
CA GLU A 286 3.70 28.65 -6.62
C GLU A 286 4.94 27.76 -6.57
N PRO A 287 4.80 26.44 -6.81
CA PRO A 287 5.89 25.51 -6.64
C PRO A 287 6.94 25.69 -7.72
N LEU A 288 8.22 25.57 -7.33
CA LEU A 288 9.35 25.59 -8.27
C LEU A 288 9.20 24.51 -9.35
N PHE A 289 8.67 23.35 -8.96
CA PHE A 289 8.33 22.26 -9.84
C PHE A 289 7.12 21.48 -9.30
N GLU A 290 6.38 20.88 -10.22
CA GLU A 290 5.22 20.03 -9.95
C GLU A 290 5.15 18.97 -11.03
N SER A 291 5.10 17.70 -10.63
CA SER A 291 4.94 16.60 -11.58
C SER A 291 3.48 16.50 -12.05
N PRO A 292 3.21 15.90 -13.23
CA PRO A 292 1.90 15.28 -13.47
C PRO A 292 1.65 14.16 -12.44
N ALA A 293 0.43 13.60 -12.43
CA ALA A 293 0.17 12.36 -11.70
C ALA A 293 1.05 11.25 -12.28
N LEU A 294 1.95 10.72 -11.46
CA LEU A 294 2.78 9.57 -11.78
C LEU A 294 1.94 8.34 -11.45
N ALA A 295 1.42 7.68 -12.48
CA ALA A 295 0.59 6.49 -12.34
C ALA A 295 1.30 5.41 -11.51
N SER A 296 0.51 4.56 -10.84
CA SER A 296 1.05 3.43 -10.10
C SER A 296 1.85 2.52 -11.02
N VAL A 297 2.74 1.74 -10.42
CA VAL A 297 3.52 0.73 -11.13
C VAL A 297 2.63 -0.34 -11.76
N ASN A 298 1.40 -0.53 -11.28
CA ASN A 298 0.43 -1.45 -11.87
C ASN A 298 -0.17 -0.86 -13.14
N ALA A 299 -0.56 0.42 -13.12
CA ALA A 299 -1.19 1.08 -14.25
C ALA A 299 -0.18 1.46 -15.35
N GLN A 300 1.01 1.95 -14.98
CA GLN A 300 2.09 2.31 -15.90
C GLN A 300 3.47 2.16 -15.21
N PRO A 301 4.13 0.99 -15.35
CA PRO A 301 5.49 0.80 -14.85
C PRO A 301 6.46 1.88 -15.36
N GLY A 302 7.30 2.42 -14.46
CA GLY A 302 8.32 3.42 -14.81
C GLY A 302 7.80 4.84 -15.05
N ALA A 303 6.56 5.14 -14.66
CA ALA A 303 6.04 6.51 -14.66
C ALA A 303 6.99 7.43 -13.88
N SER A 304 7.48 8.49 -14.53
CA SER A 304 8.57 9.29 -13.98
C SER A 304 8.45 10.77 -14.34
N PHE A 305 9.15 11.59 -13.55
CA PHE A 305 9.27 13.03 -13.72
C PHE A 305 10.71 13.46 -13.45
N SER A 306 11.23 14.40 -14.24
CA SER A 306 12.60 14.92 -14.06
C SER A 306 12.60 16.44 -13.93
N PHE A 307 13.51 16.95 -13.10
CA PHE A 307 13.74 18.38 -12.90
C PHE A 307 15.25 18.68 -12.77
N THR A 308 15.70 19.76 -13.40
CA THR A 308 17.10 20.21 -13.34
C THR A 308 17.27 21.34 -12.33
N PHE A 309 18.21 21.19 -11.40
CA PHE A 309 18.49 22.19 -10.38
C PHE A 309 19.66 23.08 -10.77
N ASP A 310 19.37 24.33 -11.17
CA ASP A 310 20.38 25.27 -11.69
C ASP A 310 20.97 26.22 -10.63
N LYS A 311 20.58 26.09 -9.38
CA LYS A 311 21.03 26.97 -8.29
C LYS A 311 21.40 26.14 -7.06
N PRO A 312 22.47 26.50 -6.33
CA PRO A 312 22.74 25.90 -5.04
C PRO A 312 21.62 26.18 -4.04
N GLY A 313 21.37 25.24 -3.14
CA GLY A 313 20.37 25.39 -2.09
C GLY A 313 19.78 24.06 -1.60
N GLU A 314 18.94 24.15 -0.57
CA GLU A 314 18.10 23.03 -0.13
C GLU A 314 16.69 23.18 -0.71
N TYR A 315 16.20 22.11 -1.34
CA TYR A 315 14.89 22.06 -1.97
C TYR A 315 14.06 20.97 -1.30
N LEU A 316 13.05 21.37 -0.54
CA LEU A 316 12.05 20.45 0.01
C LEU A 316 11.00 20.14 -1.05
N TYR A 317 10.50 18.92 -1.00
CA TYR A 317 9.37 18.49 -1.81
C TYR A 317 8.53 17.47 -1.05
N LEU A 318 7.29 17.29 -1.49
CA LEU A 318 6.37 16.32 -0.89
C LEU A 318 5.47 15.66 -1.94
N CYS A 319 4.86 14.54 -1.59
CA CYS A 319 3.74 14.00 -2.34
C CYS A 319 2.43 14.66 -1.91
N THR A 320 1.64 15.21 -2.85
CA THR A 320 0.34 15.81 -2.52
C THR A 320 -0.81 14.80 -2.46
N THR A 321 -0.59 13.56 -2.91
CA THR A 321 -1.60 12.49 -2.90
C THR A 321 -1.61 11.76 -1.55
N HIS A 322 -0.43 11.41 -1.04
CA HIS A 322 -0.26 10.69 0.22
C HIS A 322 0.36 11.60 1.27
N ALA A 323 -0.26 11.65 2.45
CA ALA A 323 0.22 12.50 3.53
C ALA A 323 1.53 11.95 4.11
N ASN A 324 2.49 12.84 4.34
CA ASN A 324 3.76 12.63 5.06
C ASN A 324 4.94 12.06 4.25
N GLU A 325 4.82 11.99 2.94
CA GLU A 325 5.98 11.75 2.06
C GLU A 325 6.71 13.06 1.83
N ILE A 326 7.87 13.23 2.45
CA ILE A 326 8.70 14.42 2.36
C ILE A 326 10.09 13.98 1.94
N GLY A 327 10.67 14.69 0.98
CA GLY A 327 12.07 14.52 0.61
C GLY A 327 12.79 15.85 0.46
N LYS A 328 14.11 15.75 0.32
CA LYS A 328 15.00 16.90 0.20
C LYS A 328 16.08 16.69 -0.85
N ILE A 329 16.27 17.68 -1.70
CA ILE A 329 17.46 17.78 -2.58
C ILE A 329 18.39 18.83 -2.00
N ILE A 330 19.66 18.48 -1.86
CA ILE A 330 20.74 19.42 -1.52
C ILE A 330 21.54 19.66 -2.80
N VAL A 331 21.63 20.91 -3.25
CA VAL A 331 22.35 21.28 -4.47
C VAL A 331 23.60 22.06 -4.09
N THR A 332 24.77 21.49 -4.37
CA THR A 332 26.08 22.11 -4.16
C THR A 332 26.62 22.70 -5.46
N GLU A 333 27.63 23.58 -5.37
CA GLU A 333 28.36 24.07 -6.55
C GLU A 333 29.10 22.96 -7.32
#